data_AF-A0A960PIQ6-F1
#
_entry.id   AF-A0A960PIQ6-F1
#
_cell.length_a   1.000
_cell.length_b   1.000
_cell.length_c   1.000
_cell.angle_alpha   90.00
_cell.angle_beta   90.00
_cell.angle_gamma   90.00
#
_symmetry.space_group_name_H-M   'P 1'
#
loop_
_entity.id
_entity.type
_entity.pdbx_description
1 polymer ?
#
loop_
_entity_poly.entity_id
_entity_poly.type
_entity_poly.pdbx_seq_one_letter_code
_entity_poly.pdbx_strand_id
1 'polypeptide(L)'
;MAPAPIDPAPIDPAPSTGGTLSDPLADVPAWLRPMAPVVAMLAVMWAVEIIDIPLGGRLDRFGVQPRELAGIPGIVFAPFLHAGFGHLIANTVPFVVLGGVVAYSGLRNFAVITALIMAGSGAGMWLFGSSNSVQVGASGLVFGYLTY
;
A
#
# COMPACT_ATOMS: atom_id res chain seq x y z
N MET A 1 35.51 -67.00 -12.79
CA MET A 1 34.64 -66.55 -11.69
C MET A 1 34.55 -65.04 -11.81
N ALA A 2 33.45 -64.52 -12.36
CA ALA A 2 33.29 -63.08 -12.58
C ALA A 2 32.91 -62.39 -11.26
N PRO A 3 33.43 -61.18 -10.96
CA PRO A 3 33.05 -60.44 -9.77
C PRO A 3 31.57 -60.03 -9.84
N ALA A 4 30.88 -60.10 -8.71
CA ALA A 4 29.48 -59.72 -8.60
C ALA A 4 29.29 -58.20 -8.87
N PRO A 5 28.16 -57.77 -9.47
CA PRO A 5 27.84 -56.36 -9.64
C PRO A 5 27.75 -55.64 -8.29
N ILE A 6 28.38 -54.47 -8.17
CA ILE A 6 28.24 -53.60 -7.01
C ILE A 6 27.03 -52.69 -7.26
N ASP A 7 25.95 -52.88 -6.49
CA ASP A 7 24.82 -51.94 -6.53
C ASP A 7 25.27 -50.57 -6.00
N PRO A 8 24.96 -49.45 -6.69
CA PRO A 8 25.26 -48.13 -6.17
C PRO A 8 24.45 -47.89 -4.90
N ALA A 9 25.11 -47.36 -3.86
CA ALA A 9 24.47 -46.99 -2.61
C ALA A 9 23.32 -45.98 -2.86
N PRO A 10 22.25 -46.00 -2.03
CA PRO A 10 21.20 -45.00 -2.10
C PRO A 10 21.79 -43.59 -2.01
N ILE A 11 21.52 -42.76 -3.02
CA ILE A 11 21.86 -41.33 -2.95
C ILE A 11 20.82 -40.71 -2.03
N ASP A 12 21.22 -40.35 -0.80
CA ASP A 12 20.38 -39.57 0.09
C ASP A 12 19.96 -38.27 -0.64
N PRO A 13 18.68 -37.87 -0.59
CA PRO A 13 18.26 -36.60 -1.14
C PRO A 13 19.06 -35.49 -0.47
N ALA A 14 19.60 -34.58 -1.30
CA ALA A 14 20.34 -33.43 -0.80
C ALA A 14 19.52 -32.70 0.29
N PRO A 15 20.16 -32.25 1.39
CA PRO A 15 19.46 -31.53 2.45
C PRO A 15 18.73 -30.34 1.83
N SER A 16 17.42 -30.25 2.06
CA SER A 16 16.62 -29.12 1.65
C SER A 16 17.08 -27.88 2.43
N THR A 17 17.98 -27.11 1.84
CA THR A 17 18.31 -25.73 2.25
C THR A 17 17.14 -24.78 1.95
N GLY A 18 15.93 -25.16 2.36
CA GLY A 18 14.77 -24.30 2.41
C GLY A 18 14.82 -23.53 3.72
N GLY A 19 15.60 -22.46 3.77
CA GLY A 19 15.43 -21.45 4.81
C GLY A 19 14.01 -20.93 4.72
N THR A 20 13.11 -21.43 5.58
CA THR A 20 11.78 -20.88 5.72
C THR A 20 11.95 -19.47 6.23
N LEU A 21 11.79 -18.46 5.37
CA LEU A 21 11.62 -17.09 5.82
C LEU A 21 10.49 -17.12 6.85
N SER A 22 10.79 -16.79 8.10
CA SER A 22 9.79 -16.77 9.18
C SER A 22 8.65 -15.84 8.77
N ASP A 23 7.40 -16.31 8.85
CA ASP A 23 6.24 -15.47 8.58
C ASP A 23 6.30 -14.24 9.50
N PRO A 24 6.45 -13.02 8.95
CA PRO A 24 6.59 -11.81 9.75
C PRO A 24 5.34 -11.49 10.58
N LEU A 25 4.21 -12.15 10.31
CA LEU A 25 2.95 -12.00 11.05
C LEU A 25 2.63 -13.21 11.95
N ALA A 26 3.59 -14.12 12.17
CA ALA A 26 3.38 -15.33 12.98
C ALA A 26 2.84 -15.01 14.39
N ASP A 27 3.40 -13.99 15.04
CA ASP A 27 3.04 -13.57 16.40
C ASP A 27 1.82 -12.63 16.45
N VAL A 28 1.30 -12.18 15.30
CA VAL A 28 0.13 -11.31 15.23
C VAL A 28 -1.15 -12.13 15.34
N PRO A 29 -2.08 -11.78 16.26
CA PRO A 29 -3.36 -12.45 16.38
C PRO A 29 -4.08 -12.55 15.03
N ALA A 30 -4.63 -13.73 14.70
CA ALA A 30 -5.21 -13.99 13.38
C ALA A 30 -6.27 -12.96 12.96
N TRP A 31 -7.06 -12.44 13.91
CA TRP A 31 -8.07 -11.42 13.67
C TRP A 31 -7.49 -10.04 13.32
N LEU A 32 -6.23 -9.75 13.65
CA LEU A 32 -5.54 -8.49 13.29
C LEU A 32 -4.79 -8.57 11.95
N ARG A 33 -4.49 -9.77 11.45
CA ARG A 33 -3.71 -9.95 10.21
C ARG A 33 -4.31 -9.21 9.00
N PRO A 34 -5.64 -9.14 8.80
CA PRO A 34 -6.22 -8.36 7.71
C PRO A 34 -5.89 -6.85 7.77
N MET A 35 -5.52 -6.30 8.94
CA MET A 35 -5.12 -4.89 9.07
C MET A 35 -3.73 -4.60 8.52
N ALA A 36 -2.89 -5.62 8.27
CA ALA A 36 -1.52 -5.44 7.79
C ALA A 36 -1.37 -4.48 6.60
N PRO A 37 -2.15 -4.60 5.48
CA PRO A 37 -2.04 -3.65 4.37
C PRO A 37 -2.47 -2.22 4.74
N VAL A 38 -3.49 -2.05 5.60
CA VAL A 38 -3.95 -0.72 6.05
C VAL A 38 -2.87 -0.05 6.89
N VAL A 39 -2.30 -0.77 7.84
CA VAL A 39 -1.20 -0.28 8.70
C VAL A 39 0.05 0.00 7.87
N ALA A 40 0.37 -0.83 6.88
CA ALA A 40 1.49 -0.60 5.98
C ALA A 40 1.32 0.70 5.17
N MET A 41 0.14 0.93 4.59
CA MET A 41 -0.16 2.17 3.88
C MET A 41 -0.11 3.39 4.81
N LEU A 42 -0.68 3.29 6.02
CA LEU A 42 -0.62 4.35 7.02
C LEU A 42 0.82 4.67 7.42
N ALA A 43 1.65 3.65 7.64
CA ALA A 43 3.05 3.83 7.95
C ALA A 43 3.81 4.55 6.83
N VAL A 44 3.50 4.24 5.56
CA VAL A 44 4.06 4.96 4.41
C VAL A 44 3.61 6.42 4.42
N MET A 45 2.32 6.71 4.64
CA MET A 45 1.82 8.10 4.72
C MET A 45 2.56 8.91 5.79
N TRP A 46 2.71 8.35 6.99
CA TRP A 46 3.43 9.01 8.09
C TRP A 46 4.92 9.16 7.81
N ALA A 47 5.58 8.14 7.26
CA ALA A 47 6.99 8.21 6.91
C ALA A 47 7.26 9.29 5.85
N VAL A 48 6.42 9.36 4.82
CA VAL A 48 6.50 10.38 3.77
C VAL A 48 6.33 11.78 4.36
N GLU A 49 5.33 12.00 5.21
CA GLU A 49 5.09 13.31 5.82
C GLU A 49 6.22 13.76 6.75
N ILE A 50 6.74 12.84 7.58
CA ILE A 50 7.89 13.12 8.45
C ILE A 50 9.11 13.58 7.65
N ILE A 51 9.30 13.01 6.44
CA ILE A 51 10.37 13.40 5.53
C ILE A 51 10.04 14.71 4.81
N ASP A 52 8.78 14.96 4.44
CA ASP A 52 8.43 16.13 3.63
C ASP A 52 8.45 17.46 4.40
N ILE A 53 8.10 17.43 5.69
CA ILE A 53 8.11 18.61 6.56
C ILE A 53 9.47 19.33 6.56
N PRO A 54 10.62 18.67 6.84
CA PRO A 54 11.92 19.33 6.78
C PRO A 54 12.35 19.70 5.35
N LEU A 55 11.71 19.13 4.31
CA LEU A 55 11.92 19.53 2.92
C LEU A 55 11.06 20.74 2.52
N GLY A 56 10.16 21.21 3.38
CA GLY A 56 9.26 22.31 3.13
C GLY A 56 8.08 21.96 2.22
N GLY A 57 7.56 20.73 2.30
CA GLY A 57 6.40 20.29 1.49
C GLY A 57 6.74 20.07 0.01
N ARG A 58 7.99 19.74 -0.29
CA ARG A 58 8.47 19.61 -1.68
C ARG A 58 8.00 18.32 -2.34
N LEU A 59 7.61 17.30 -1.57
CA LEU A 59 7.08 16.06 -2.10
C LEU A 59 5.62 16.22 -2.52
N ASP A 60 4.86 17.13 -1.90
CA ASP A 60 3.47 17.42 -2.28
C ASP A 60 3.28 17.74 -3.77
N ARG A 61 4.30 18.28 -4.45
CA ARG A 61 4.29 18.52 -5.92
C ARG A 61 3.99 17.26 -6.75
N PHE A 62 4.21 16.07 -6.18
CA PHE A 62 3.93 14.79 -6.84
C PHE A 62 2.48 14.34 -6.68
N GLY A 63 1.62 15.16 -6.06
CA GLY A 63 0.18 14.97 -6.03
C GLY A 63 -0.48 15.13 -7.40
N VAL A 64 -1.80 14.99 -7.45
CA VAL A 64 -2.57 15.14 -8.70
C VAL A 64 -2.54 16.61 -9.12
N GLN A 65 -2.04 16.88 -10.32
CA GLN A 65 -2.07 18.20 -10.95
C GLN A 65 -3.14 18.19 -12.05
N PRO A 66 -4.26 18.93 -11.89
CA PRO A 66 -5.38 18.83 -12.81
C PRO A 66 -5.03 19.20 -14.25
N ARG A 67 -5.42 18.33 -15.18
CA ARG A 67 -5.27 18.50 -16.64
C ARG A 67 -3.83 18.64 -17.13
N GLU A 68 -2.85 18.27 -16.31
CA GLU A 68 -1.44 18.24 -16.68
C GLU A 68 -0.96 16.80 -16.83
N LEU A 69 -0.26 16.49 -17.94
CA LEU A 69 0.28 15.14 -18.17
C LEU A 69 1.29 14.73 -17.09
N ALA A 70 2.09 15.68 -16.61
CA ALA A 70 3.04 15.47 -15.52
C ALA A 70 2.34 15.16 -14.18
N GLY A 71 1.05 15.49 -14.04
CA GLY A 71 0.23 15.23 -12.86
C GLY A 71 -0.41 13.85 -12.80
N ILE A 72 -0.39 13.07 -13.89
CA ILE A 72 -1.00 11.74 -13.95
C ILE A 72 -0.40 10.76 -12.92
N PRO A 73 0.93 10.70 -12.70
CA PRO A 73 1.49 9.86 -11.63
C PRO A 73 0.91 10.19 -10.24
N GLY A 74 0.46 11.42 -10.03
CA GLY A 74 -0.20 11.85 -8.81
C GLY A 74 -1.46 11.07 -8.47
N ILE A 75 -2.11 10.43 -9.44
CA ILE A 75 -3.26 9.53 -9.19
C ILE A 75 -2.87 8.40 -8.23
N VAL A 76 -1.62 7.93 -8.34
CA VAL A 76 -1.10 6.86 -7.49
C VAL A 76 -0.47 7.41 -6.21
N PHE A 77 0.24 8.54 -6.30
CA PHE A 77 1.04 9.06 -5.18
C PHE A 77 0.25 9.95 -4.22
N ALA A 78 -0.78 10.65 -4.68
CA ALA A 78 -1.53 11.62 -3.87
C ALA A 78 -2.04 11.07 -2.53
N PRO A 79 -2.55 9.83 -2.42
CA PRO A 79 -2.99 9.29 -1.13
C PRO A 79 -1.89 9.19 -0.06
N PHE A 80 -0.62 9.19 -0.46
CA PHE A 80 0.53 9.07 0.44
C PHE A 80 1.16 10.42 0.80
N LEU A 81 0.80 11.48 0.07
CA LEU A 81 1.28 12.86 0.28
C LEU A 81 0.26 13.63 1.11
N HIS A 82 0.69 14.52 2.00
CA HIS A 82 -0.21 15.31 2.82
C HIS A 82 0.32 16.74 3.02
N ALA A 83 -0.57 17.72 2.93
CA ALA A 83 -0.24 19.11 3.22
C ALA A 83 -0.18 19.39 4.73
N GLY A 84 0.81 18.82 5.42
CA GLY A 84 1.04 19.01 6.85
C GLY A 84 0.41 17.94 7.75
N PHE A 85 0.96 17.80 8.96
CA PHE A 85 0.48 16.84 9.97
C PHE A 85 -1.01 16.96 10.29
N GLY A 86 -1.58 18.17 10.31
CA GLY A 86 -3.02 18.35 10.55
C GLY A 86 -3.88 17.64 9.50
N HIS A 87 -3.47 17.70 8.23
CA HIS A 87 -4.14 17.01 7.14
C HIS A 87 -3.95 15.49 7.23
N LEU A 88 -2.75 15.01 7.55
CA LEU A 88 -2.48 13.59 7.76
C LEU A 88 -3.28 12.99 8.93
N ILE A 89 -3.32 13.69 10.08
CA ILE A 89 -4.05 13.24 11.27
C ILE A 89 -5.55 13.17 10.97
N ALA A 90 -6.10 14.15 10.25
CA ALA A 90 -7.50 14.17 9.86
C ALA A 90 -7.90 12.97 8.98
N ASN A 91 -6.97 12.45 8.18
CA ASN A 91 -7.20 11.25 7.35
C ASN A 91 -6.92 9.94 8.10
N THR A 92 -6.08 9.94 9.13
CA THR A 92 -5.60 8.71 9.81
C THR A 92 -6.75 7.87 10.37
N VAL A 93 -7.60 8.47 11.21
CA VAL A 93 -8.70 7.72 11.85
C VAL A 93 -9.71 7.17 10.83
N PRO A 94 -10.29 7.99 9.92
CA PRO A 94 -11.25 7.46 8.96
C PRO A 94 -10.62 6.46 7.98
N PHE A 95 -9.35 6.65 7.58
CA PHE A 95 -8.64 5.68 6.73
C PHE A 95 -8.47 4.33 7.41
N VAL A 96 -8.02 4.31 8.67
CA VAL A 96 -7.82 3.06 9.42
C VAL A 96 -9.14 2.33 9.63
N VAL A 97 -10.19 3.05 10.03
CA VAL A 97 -11.50 2.45 10.30
C VAL A 97 -12.11 1.89 9.02
N LEU A 98 -12.24 2.70 7.97
CA LEU A 98 -12.92 2.29 6.73
C LEU A 98 -12.07 1.35 5.89
N GLY A 99 -10.77 1.63 5.75
CA GLY A 99 -9.83 0.73 5.10
C GLY A 99 -9.76 -0.62 5.82
N GLY A 100 -9.91 -0.62 7.14
CA GLY A 100 -10.04 -1.82 7.95
C GLY A 100 -11.25 -2.66 7.53
N VAL A 101 -12.44 -2.06 7.44
CA VAL A 101 -13.67 -2.75 6.98
C VAL A 101 -13.43 -3.43 5.63
N VAL A 102 -12.86 -2.72 4.66
CA VAL A 102 -12.55 -3.29 3.33
C VAL A 102 -11.52 -4.42 3.43
N ALA A 103 -10.50 -4.28 4.27
CA ALA A 103 -9.45 -5.27 4.42
C ALA A 103 -9.94 -6.59 5.05
N TYR A 104 -10.97 -6.54 5.91
CA TYR A 104 -11.63 -7.75 6.41
C TYR A 104 -12.38 -8.54 5.33
N SER A 105 -12.69 -7.94 4.17
CA SER A 105 -13.19 -8.64 2.99
C SER A 105 -12.10 -9.42 2.23
N GLY A 106 -10.85 -9.38 2.68
CA GLY A 106 -9.71 -10.11 2.15
C GLY A 106 -8.74 -9.26 1.32
N LEU A 107 -7.46 -9.65 1.33
CA LEU A 107 -6.36 -8.88 0.72
C LEU A 107 -6.57 -8.54 -0.75
N ARG A 108 -7.11 -9.49 -1.54
CA ARG A 108 -7.41 -9.26 -2.96
C ARG A 108 -8.47 -8.17 -3.15
N ASN A 109 -9.53 -8.21 -2.35
CA ASN A 109 -10.61 -7.22 -2.42
C ASN A 109 -10.09 -5.85 -1.98
N PHE A 110 -9.32 -5.79 -0.89
CA PHE A 110 -8.66 -4.56 -0.46
C PHE A 110 -7.81 -3.94 -1.57
N ALA A 111 -6.93 -4.73 -2.19
CA ALA A 111 -6.04 -4.25 -3.24
C ALA A 111 -6.82 -3.74 -4.47
N VAL A 112 -7.81 -4.49 -4.95
CA VAL A 112 -8.62 -4.10 -6.11
C VAL A 112 -9.44 -2.84 -5.81
N ILE A 113 -10.14 -2.78 -4.68
CA ILE A 113 -10.97 -1.63 -4.31
C ILE A 113 -10.12 -0.39 -4.10
N THR A 114 -8.99 -0.51 -3.40
CA THR A 114 -8.04 0.59 -3.23
C THR A 114 -7.56 1.11 -4.58
N ALA A 115 -7.14 0.22 -5.49
CA ALA A 115 -6.69 0.61 -6.83
C ALA A 115 -7.79 1.30 -7.65
N LEU A 116 -9.02 0.79 -7.61
CA LEU A 116 -10.17 1.39 -8.30
C LEU A 116 -10.51 2.77 -7.74
N ILE A 117 -10.48 2.94 -6.41
CA ILE A 117 -10.73 4.24 -5.78
C ILE A 117 -9.63 5.22 -6.12
N MET A 118 -8.35 4.82 -6.06
CA MET A 118 -7.23 5.67 -6.46
C MET A 118 -7.38 6.13 -7.91
N ALA A 119 -7.66 5.20 -8.82
CA ALA A 119 -7.87 5.52 -10.23
C ALA A 119 -9.08 6.45 -10.44
N GLY A 120 -10.24 6.13 -9.84
CA GLY A 120 -11.47 6.88 -10.03
C GLY A 120 -11.42 8.28 -9.40
N SER A 121 -11.05 8.37 -8.11
CA SER A 121 -10.93 9.66 -7.42
C SER A 121 -9.79 10.50 -7.98
N GLY A 122 -8.65 9.89 -8.30
CA GLY A 122 -7.50 10.58 -8.91
C GLY A 122 -7.82 11.07 -10.32
N ALA A 123 -8.48 10.26 -11.16
CA ALA A 123 -8.95 10.73 -12.47
C ALA A 123 -9.98 11.84 -12.34
N GLY A 124 -10.89 11.76 -11.36
CA GLY A 124 -11.84 12.83 -11.06
C GLY A 124 -11.16 14.13 -10.68
N MET A 125 -10.18 14.08 -9.76
CA MET A 125 -9.35 15.25 -9.40
C MET A 125 -8.56 15.77 -10.59
N TRP A 126 -8.02 14.88 -11.43
CA TRP A 126 -7.26 15.29 -12.61
C TRP A 126 -8.14 15.99 -13.66
N LEU A 127 -9.35 15.49 -13.91
CA LEU A 127 -10.27 16.05 -14.90
C LEU A 127 -10.93 17.34 -14.43
N PHE A 128 -11.38 17.38 -13.17
CA PHE A 128 -12.30 18.39 -12.65
C PHE A 128 -11.69 19.28 -11.56
N GLY A 129 -10.48 18.98 -11.09
CA GLY A 129 -9.79 19.76 -10.07
C GLY A 129 -9.46 21.18 -10.53
N SER A 130 -9.31 22.09 -9.57
CA SER A 130 -8.99 23.50 -9.83
C SER A 130 -7.66 23.63 -10.56
N SER A 131 -7.59 24.47 -11.60
CA SER A 131 -6.33 24.72 -12.32
C SER A 131 -5.26 25.31 -11.39
N ASN A 132 -3.99 25.05 -11.66
CA ASN A 132 -2.84 25.55 -10.88
C ASN A 132 -2.89 25.14 -9.40
N SER A 133 -3.39 23.94 -9.12
CA SER A 133 -3.42 23.38 -7.77
C SER A 133 -2.85 21.97 -7.77
N VAL A 134 -2.41 21.51 -6.61
CA VAL A 134 -1.96 20.13 -6.41
C VAL A 134 -2.83 19.49 -5.34
N GLN A 135 -3.43 18.35 -5.66
CA GLN A 135 -4.26 17.60 -4.73
C GLN A 135 -3.45 16.46 -4.14
N VAL A 136 -3.43 16.41 -2.80
CA VAL A 136 -2.79 15.40 -1.98
C VAL A 136 -3.76 14.93 -0.90
N GLY A 137 -3.47 13.80 -0.28
CA GLY A 137 -4.19 13.25 0.86
C GLY A 137 -4.98 11.98 0.55
N ALA A 138 -5.19 11.17 1.59
CA ALA A 138 -5.92 9.91 1.50
C ALA A 138 -7.46 10.07 1.49
N SER A 139 -7.99 11.29 1.42
CA SER A 139 -9.44 11.54 1.52
C SER A 139 -10.24 10.89 0.40
N GLY A 140 -9.66 10.80 -0.81
CA GLY A 140 -10.25 10.02 -1.92
C GLY A 140 -10.43 8.55 -1.56
N LEU A 141 -9.44 7.93 -0.89
CA LEU A 141 -9.54 6.56 -0.37
C LEU A 141 -10.63 6.47 0.71
N VAL A 142 -10.64 7.40 1.66
CA VAL A 142 -11.64 7.47 2.74
C VAL A 142 -13.06 7.49 2.19
N PHE A 143 -13.36 8.41 1.25
CA PHE A 143 -14.70 8.51 0.67
C PHE A 143 -15.04 7.30 -0.21
N GLY A 144 -14.07 6.75 -0.94
CA GLY A 144 -14.30 5.53 -1.72
C GLY A 144 -14.60 4.32 -0.82
N TYR A 145 -13.85 4.14 0.27
CA TYR A 145 -14.11 3.07 1.24
C TYR A 145 -15.45 3.24 1.96
N LEU A 146 -15.91 4.48 2.16
CA LEU A 146 -17.25 4.74 2.72
C LEU A 146 -18.37 4.21 1.81
N THR A 147 -18.13 4.13 0.50
CA THR A 147 -19.11 3.66 -0.50
C THR A 147 -18.98 2.17 -0.84
N TYR A 148 -17.99 1.49 -0.25
CA TYR A 148 -17.78 0.04 -0.41
C TYR A 148 -18.84 -0.75 0.36
#